data_AF-A0A9P5YYP6-F1
#
_entry.id   AF-A0A9P5YYP6-F1
#
_cell.length_a   1.000
_cell.length_b   1.000
_cell.length_c   1.000
_cell.angle_alpha   90.00
_cell.angle_beta   90.00
_cell.angle_gamma   90.00
#
_symmetry.space_group_name_H-M   'P 1'
#
loop_
_entity.id
_entity.type
_entity.pdbx_description
1 polymer ?
#
loop_
_entity_poly.entity_id
_entity_poly.type
_entity_poly.pdbx_seq_one_letter_code
_entity_poly.pdbx_strand_id
1 'polypeptide(L)'
;MSTSDKNITCNNIMLTMGEYVCDPTNHNVCDSCRKIAELENKIKMTLVALENERQKIKEEASKQHDKLIHHLPFELAAYIFELCVLNDDNFQKLEAELPMAHRATVCAPLVLSAVCRKWRSIAHANPQLWKIVPIFSRKTKPLPSVSLIQAWIERSRRLPLSINLTAATTPKDAVIPILDLIGRYAEFWDKLAFDGETAHCCLICQPAPTMRQSYASST
;
A
#
# COMPACT_ATOMS: atom_id res chain seq x y z
N MET A 1 28.23 -1.08 -22.65
CA MET A 1 28.22 0.32 -23.14
C MET A 1 27.27 1.11 -22.26
N SER A 2 27.86 2.04 -21.50
CA SER A 2 27.30 3.19 -20.77
C SER A 2 26.05 3.01 -19.89
N THR A 3 26.32 2.89 -18.61
CA THR A 3 25.46 3.22 -17.46
C THR A 3 25.12 4.71 -17.47
N SER A 4 23.82 5.05 -17.46
CA SER A 4 23.36 6.44 -17.35
C SER A 4 23.46 6.89 -15.88
N ASP A 5 24.61 7.48 -15.54
CA ASP A 5 24.80 8.20 -14.28
C ASP A 5 23.78 9.33 -14.16
N LYS A 6 22.96 9.28 -13.11
CA LYS A 6 22.10 10.40 -12.73
C LYS A 6 23.00 11.49 -12.18
N ASN A 7 23.34 12.46 -13.04
CA ASN A 7 24.10 13.66 -12.68
C ASN A 7 23.52 14.31 -11.41
N ILE A 8 24.25 14.16 -10.30
CA ILE A 8 24.01 14.88 -9.05
C ILE A 8 24.42 16.34 -9.31
N THR A 9 23.47 17.18 -9.68
CA THR A 9 23.68 18.63 -9.80
C THR A 9 23.38 19.30 -8.46
N CYS A 10 24.06 20.42 -8.13
CA CYS A 10 23.79 21.18 -6.89
C CYS A 10 22.30 21.57 -6.75
N ASN A 11 21.59 21.77 -7.87
CA ASN A 11 20.15 22.05 -7.87
C ASN A 11 19.29 20.88 -7.33
N ASN A 12 19.74 19.63 -7.43
CA ASN A 12 18.98 18.47 -6.92
C ASN A 12 19.15 18.24 -5.40
N ILE A 13 20.07 18.95 -4.74
CA ILE A 13 20.28 18.89 -3.28
C ILE A 13 19.51 20.02 -2.55
N MET A 14 18.92 20.97 -3.29
CA MET A 14 18.26 22.17 -2.74
C MET A 14 16.79 21.96 -2.37
N LEU A 15 16.51 21.49 -1.14
CA LEU A 15 15.21 21.71 -0.49
C LEU A 15 15.30 22.22 0.96
N THR A 16 16.48 22.55 1.50
CA THR A 16 16.62 22.78 2.96
C THR A 16 17.29 24.08 3.40
N MET A 17 17.90 24.89 2.53
CA MET A 17 18.68 26.06 2.98
C MET A 17 18.26 27.32 2.21
N GLY A 18 17.46 28.17 2.86
CA GLY A 18 17.13 29.50 2.35
C GLY A 18 18.39 30.32 2.03
N GLU A 19 18.24 31.17 1.01
CA GLU A 19 19.08 32.32 0.65
C GLU A 19 20.47 32.12 0.00
N TYR A 20 21.01 30.90 -0.16
CA TYR A 20 22.32 30.72 -0.82
C TYR A 20 22.27 29.79 -2.05
N VAL A 21 22.22 30.36 -3.25
CA VAL A 21 22.29 29.65 -4.53
C VAL A 21 23.74 29.33 -4.89
N CYS A 22 24.06 28.04 -5.02
CA CYS A 22 25.36 27.61 -5.55
C CYS A 22 25.40 27.92 -7.06
N ASP A 23 26.42 28.66 -7.52
CA ASP A 23 26.57 29.06 -8.92
C ASP A 23 26.73 27.82 -9.84
N PRO A 24 25.81 27.57 -10.80
CA PRO A 24 25.82 26.40 -11.66
C PRO A 24 26.86 26.46 -12.80
N THR A 25 27.66 27.51 -12.91
CA THR A 25 28.65 27.65 -13.99
C THR A 25 29.81 26.64 -13.91
N ASN A 26 30.05 26.04 -12.75
CA ASN A 26 31.02 24.97 -12.58
C ASN A 26 30.25 23.64 -12.46
N HIS A 27 30.43 22.74 -13.43
CA HIS A 27 29.74 21.44 -13.53
C HIS A 27 30.06 20.45 -12.38
N ASN A 28 30.62 20.94 -11.25
CA ASN A 28 31.04 20.16 -10.11
C ASN A 28 30.29 20.61 -8.84
N VAL A 29 29.78 19.64 -8.07
CA VAL A 29 29.18 19.86 -6.75
C VAL A 29 30.22 20.49 -5.82
N CYS A 30 29.88 21.63 -5.20
CA CYS A 30 30.80 22.29 -4.28
C CYS A 30 31.09 21.44 -3.05
N ASP A 31 32.24 21.66 -2.40
CA ASP A 31 32.69 20.85 -1.27
C ASP A 31 31.69 20.81 -0.11
N SER A 32 31.00 21.93 0.15
CA SER A 32 29.99 22.01 1.21
C SER A 32 28.75 21.16 0.88
N CYS A 33 28.22 21.23 -0.34
CA CYS A 33 27.09 20.41 -0.77
C CYS A 33 27.44 18.90 -0.77
N ARG A 34 28.66 18.55 -1.15
CA ARG A 34 29.15 17.16 -1.07
C ARG A 34 29.17 16.67 0.38
N LYS A 35 29.74 17.45 1.30
CA LYS A 35 29.77 17.13 2.74
C LYS A 35 28.36 17.01 3.34
N ILE A 36 27.42 17.88 2.95
CA ILE A 36 26.03 17.79 3.38
C ILE A 36 25.39 16.49 2.91
N ALA A 37 25.51 16.15 1.61
CA ALA A 37 24.96 14.91 1.08
C ALA A 37 25.60 13.65 1.73
N GLU A 38 26.90 13.68 2.03
CA GLU A 38 27.59 12.63 2.80
C GLU A 38 27.02 12.50 4.21
N LEU A 39 26.80 13.62 4.91
CA LEU A 39 26.20 13.63 6.25
C LEU A 39 24.75 13.14 6.22
N GLU A 40 23.93 13.59 5.26
CA GLU A 40 22.55 13.13 5.09
C GLU A 40 22.49 11.62 4.83
N ASN A 41 23.38 11.10 3.98
CA ASN A 41 23.50 9.66 3.76
C ASN A 41 23.92 8.93 5.03
N LYS A 42 24.87 9.47 5.79
CA LYS A 42 25.30 8.88 7.07
C LYS A 42 24.17 8.88 8.10
N ILE A 43 23.39 9.96 8.20
CA ILE A 43 22.20 10.06 9.04
C ILE A 43 21.18 9.00 8.63
N LYS A 44 20.84 8.94 7.33
CA LYS A 44 19.91 7.96 6.78
C LYS A 44 20.36 6.52 7.08
N MET A 45 21.64 6.23 6.90
CA MET A 45 22.16 4.89 7.15
C MET A 45 22.18 4.51 8.63
N THR A 46 22.53 5.46 9.50
CA THR A 46 22.51 5.27 10.95
C THR A 46 21.08 5.04 11.46
N LEU A 47 20.11 5.81 10.96
CA LEU A 47 18.69 5.63 11.29
C LEU A 47 18.20 4.23 10.91
N VAL A 48 18.46 3.78 9.68
CA VAL A 48 18.09 2.43 9.23
C VAL A 48 18.77 1.35 10.08
N ALA A 49 20.04 1.53 10.45
CA ALA A 49 20.75 0.57 11.30
C ALA A 49 20.12 0.46 12.70
N LEU A 50 19.84 1.60 13.34
CA LEU A 50 19.20 1.64 14.67
C LEU A 50 17.77 1.11 14.65
N GLU A 51 17.00 1.39 13.59
CA GLU A 51 15.66 0.81 13.41
C GLU A 51 15.71 -0.72 13.30
N ASN A 52 16.68 -1.25 12.55
CA ASN A 52 16.90 -2.69 12.45
C ASN A 52 17.30 -3.32 13.80
N GLU A 53 18.15 -2.65 14.57
CA GLU A 53 18.55 -3.11 15.91
C GLU A 53 17.37 -3.09 16.89
N ARG A 54 16.61 -2.00 16.95
CA ARG A 54 15.36 -1.90 17.70
C ARG A 54 14.39 -3.01 17.33
N GLN A 55 14.29 -3.34 16.03
CA GLN A 55 13.42 -4.39 15.54
C GLN A 55 13.88 -5.79 15.99
N LYS A 56 15.20 -6.05 16.03
CA LYS A 56 15.77 -7.30 16.60
C LYS A 56 15.44 -7.43 18.09
N ILE A 57 15.67 -6.39 18.89
CA ILE A 57 15.38 -6.39 20.33
C ILE A 57 13.89 -6.66 20.59
N LYS A 58 13.01 -6.00 19.82
CA LYS A 58 11.56 -6.25 19.90
C LYS A 58 11.18 -7.70 19.62
N GLU A 59 11.86 -8.37 18.70
CA GLU A 59 11.58 -9.77 18.38
C GLU A 59 12.06 -10.73 19.44
N GLU A 60 13.21 -10.47 20.04
CA GLU A 60 13.71 -11.24 21.17
C GLU A 60 12.78 -11.11 22.38
N ALA A 61 12.35 -9.88 22.69
CA ALA A 61 11.33 -9.64 23.70
C ALA A 61 10.00 -10.33 23.36
N SER A 62 9.53 -10.24 22.10
CA SER A 62 8.31 -10.90 21.65
C SER A 62 8.39 -12.42 21.82
N LYS A 63 9.52 -13.07 21.53
CA LYS A 63 9.69 -14.51 21.75
C LYS A 63 9.60 -14.91 23.22
N GLN A 64 10.08 -14.05 24.12
CA GLN A 64 10.05 -14.29 25.57
C GLN A 64 8.66 -14.03 26.17
N HIS A 65 7.93 -13.05 25.65
CA HIS A 65 6.70 -12.55 26.25
C HIS A 65 5.40 -12.97 25.53
N ASP A 66 5.42 -13.25 24.22
CA ASP A 66 4.22 -13.55 23.41
C ASP A 66 4.02 -15.06 23.22
N LYS A 67 3.69 -15.75 24.31
CA LYS A 67 3.49 -17.21 24.30
C LYS A 67 2.32 -17.63 23.40
N LEU A 68 1.28 -16.82 23.28
CA LEU A 68 0.05 -17.21 22.61
C LEU A 68 0.27 -17.48 21.11
N ILE A 69 0.86 -16.52 20.38
CA ILE A 69 1.05 -16.71 18.93
C ILE A 69 2.18 -17.70 18.60
N HIS A 70 3.11 -17.91 19.54
CA HIS A 70 4.22 -18.84 19.35
C HIS A 70 3.86 -20.30 19.62
N HIS A 71 2.81 -20.56 20.42
CA HIS A 71 2.32 -21.92 20.68
C HIS A 71 1.14 -22.33 19.79
N LEU A 72 0.49 -21.38 19.12
CA LEU A 72 -0.61 -21.71 18.22
C LEU A 72 -0.09 -22.25 16.87
N PRO A 73 -0.63 -23.38 16.38
CA PRO A 73 -0.49 -23.76 14.97
C PRO A 73 -0.89 -22.62 14.05
N PHE A 74 -0.28 -22.61 12.86
CA PHE A 74 -0.53 -21.57 11.87
C PHE A 74 -2.02 -21.44 11.53
N GLU A 75 -2.71 -22.57 11.38
CA GLU A 75 -4.11 -22.68 10.99
C GLU A 75 -5.03 -22.00 11.99
N LEU A 76 -4.79 -22.22 13.29
CA LEU A 76 -5.59 -21.61 14.36
C LEU A 76 -5.32 -20.11 14.47
N ALA A 77 -4.08 -19.67 14.27
CA ALA A 77 -3.75 -18.25 14.29
C ALA A 77 -4.36 -17.52 13.08
N ALA A 78 -4.27 -18.14 11.90
CA ALA A 78 -4.90 -17.65 10.68
C ALA A 78 -6.42 -17.56 10.84
N TYR A 79 -7.05 -18.57 11.45
CA TYR A 79 -8.49 -18.58 11.72
C TYR A 79 -8.91 -17.47 12.70
N ILE A 80 -8.14 -17.25 13.78
CA ILE A 80 -8.39 -16.12 14.69
C ILE A 80 -8.30 -14.79 13.94
N PHE A 81 -7.29 -14.62 13.08
CA PHE A 81 -7.14 -13.40 12.28
C PHE A 81 -8.31 -13.21 11.33
N GLU A 82 -8.80 -14.29 10.73
CA GLU A 82 -10.00 -14.27 9.89
C GLU A 82 -11.21 -13.80 10.69
N LEU A 83 -11.43 -14.31 11.91
CA LEU A 83 -12.52 -13.85 12.78
C LEU A 83 -12.39 -12.36 13.16
N CYS A 84 -11.18 -11.81 13.21
CA CYS A 84 -10.98 -10.37 13.40
C CYS A 84 -11.38 -9.52 12.19
N VAL A 85 -11.42 -10.12 10.98
CA VAL A 85 -11.71 -9.45 9.70
C VAL A 85 -13.14 -9.74 9.21
N LEU A 86 -13.65 -10.96 9.40
CA LEU A 86 -14.85 -11.54 8.78
C LEU A 86 -16.16 -11.33 9.55
N ASN A 87 -16.26 -10.41 10.51
CA ASN A 87 -17.56 -10.10 11.11
C ASN A 87 -18.39 -9.21 10.17
N ASP A 88 -18.91 -9.84 9.11
CA ASP A 88 -19.38 -9.28 7.85
C ASP A 88 -20.83 -8.75 7.85
N ASP A 89 -21.60 -8.83 8.94
CA ASP A 89 -23.00 -8.33 8.94
C ASP A 89 -23.38 -7.42 10.12
N ASN A 90 -22.79 -7.63 11.31
CA ASN A 90 -23.07 -6.77 12.47
C ASN A 90 -22.19 -5.50 12.51
N PHE A 91 -21.05 -5.48 11.79
CA PHE A 91 -20.08 -4.39 11.92
C PHE A 91 -20.23 -3.28 10.88
N GLN A 92 -20.84 -3.50 9.71
CA GLN A 92 -21.26 -2.38 8.84
C GLN A 92 -22.31 -1.49 9.53
N LYS A 93 -23.22 -2.08 10.31
CA LYS A 93 -24.15 -1.34 11.17
C LYS A 93 -23.42 -0.62 12.31
N LEU A 94 -22.44 -1.28 12.94
CA LEU A 94 -21.65 -0.68 14.01
C LEU A 94 -20.69 0.43 13.50
N GLU A 95 -20.20 0.35 12.26
CA GLU A 95 -19.34 1.35 11.63
C GLU A 95 -20.09 2.64 11.24
N ALA A 96 -21.40 2.54 11.02
CA ALA A 96 -22.27 3.71 10.84
C ALA A 96 -22.55 4.44 12.18
N GLU A 97 -22.51 3.73 13.31
CA GLU A 97 -22.82 4.28 14.64
C GLU A 97 -21.57 4.63 15.48
N LEU A 98 -20.38 4.12 15.14
CA LEU A 98 -19.15 4.40 15.88
C LEU A 98 -18.41 5.66 15.39
N PRO A 99 -17.80 6.45 16.30
CA PRO A 99 -16.93 7.56 15.93
C PRO A 99 -15.82 7.13 14.98
N MET A 100 -15.53 7.97 13.99
CA MET A 100 -14.60 7.75 12.86
C MET A 100 -13.18 7.26 13.24
N ALA A 101 -12.80 7.32 14.52
CA ALA A 101 -11.57 6.78 15.08
C ALA A 101 -11.55 5.23 15.21
N HIS A 102 -12.69 4.54 15.16
CA HIS A 102 -12.80 3.10 15.40
C HIS A 102 -12.97 2.21 14.15
N ARG A 103 -12.71 2.73 12.94
CA ARG A 103 -12.64 1.93 11.69
C ARG A 103 -11.42 1.00 11.61
N ALA A 104 -10.99 0.43 12.73
CA ALA A 104 -9.85 -0.47 12.84
C ALA A 104 -10.06 -1.79 12.06
N THR A 105 -11.32 -2.18 11.85
CA THR A 105 -11.72 -3.43 11.17
C THR A 105 -11.34 -3.43 9.69
N VAL A 106 -11.48 -2.28 9.02
CA VAL A 106 -11.22 -2.14 7.58
C VAL A 106 -9.72 -2.27 7.27
N CYS A 107 -8.85 -1.80 8.18
CA CYS A 107 -7.39 -1.96 8.05
C CYS A 107 -6.85 -3.15 8.86
N ALA A 108 -7.71 -4.05 9.34
CA ALA A 108 -7.30 -5.14 10.24
C ALA A 108 -6.12 -5.96 9.70
N PRO A 109 -6.04 -6.35 8.41
CA PRO A 109 -4.86 -7.07 7.89
C PRO A 109 -3.55 -6.30 8.06
N LEU A 110 -3.59 -4.97 7.86
CA LEU A 110 -2.42 -4.10 8.09
C LEU A 110 -2.06 -4.01 9.57
N VAL A 111 -3.06 -3.85 10.45
CA VAL A 111 -2.85 -3.80 11.90
C VAL A 111 -2.26 -5.11 12.41
N LEU A 112 -2.83 -6.25 12.00
CA LEU A 112 -2.32 -7.58 12.32
C LEU A 112 -0.88 -7.75 11.81
N SER A 113 -0.57 -7.26 10.61
CA SER A 113 0.80 -7.32 10.04
C SER A 113 1.82 -6.41 10.72
N ALA A 114 1.38 -5.47 11.56
CA ALA A 114 2.23 -4.49 12.23
C ALA A 114 2.67 -4.93 13.64
N VAL A 115 2.08 -5.98 14.21
CA VAL A 115 2.34 -6.39 15.61
C VAL A 115 3.75 -6.96 15.80
N CYS A 116 4.05 -8.11 15.18
CA CYS A 116 5.38 -8.75 15.24
C CYS A 116 5.69 -9.51 13.95
N ARG A 117 6.93 -10.01 13.78
CA ARG A 117 7.32 -10.77 12.58
C ARG A 117 6.46 -12.02 12.35
N LYS A 118 6.06 -12.72 13.42
CA LYS A 118 5.23 -13.94 13.32
C LYS A 118 3.81 -13.60 12.84
N TRP A 119 3.18 -12.58 13.43
CA TRP A 119 1.86 -12.10 13.00
C TRP A 119 1.90 -11.63 11.54
N ARG A 120 2.94 -10.89 11.15
CA ARG A 120 3.14 -10.48 9.75
C ARG A 120 3.24 -11.68 8.81
N SER A 121 4.03 -12.68 9.18
CA SER A 121 4.18 -13.89 8.37
C SER A 121 2.85 -14.64 8.23
N ILE A 122 2.05 -14.73 9.29
CA ILE A 122 0.73 -15.38 9.26
C ILE A 122 -0.23 -14.57 8.38
N ALA A 123 -0.33 -13.27 8.64
CA ALA A 123 -1.24 -12.39 7.92
C ALA A 123 -0.93 -12.35 6.42
N HIS A 124 0.35 -12.24 6.03
CA HIS A 124 0.74 -12.23 4.61
C HIS A 124 0.56 -13.59 3.92
N ALA A 125 0.63 -14.70 4.67
CA ALA A 125 0.47 -16.03 4.12
C ALA A 125 -1.00 -16.44 3.98
N ASN A 126 -1.93 -15.75 4.65
CA ASN A 126 -3.36 -16.01 4.62
C ASN A 126 -4.09 -15.07 3.64
N PRO A 127 -4.46 -15.54 2.43
CA PRO A 127 -5.09 -14.70 1.42
C PRO A 127 -6.50 -14.23 1.79
N GLN A 128 -7.21 -14.96 2.67
CA GLN A 128 -8.59 -14.62 3.07
C GLN A 128 -8.68 -13.25 3.74
N LEU A 129 -7.65 -12.86 4.49
CA LEU A 129 -7.57 -11.55 5.13
C LEU A 129 -7.54 -10.40 4.11
N TRP A 130 -7.09 -10.66 2.89
CA TRP A 130 -6.88 -9.64 1.85
C TRP A 130 -8.00 -9.63 0.80
N LYS A 131 -9.05 -10.45 0.97
CA LYS A 131 -10.20 -10.54 0.06
C LYS A 131 -10.94 -9.20 -0.05
N ILE A 132 -11.03 -8.45 1.05
CA ILE A 132 -11.69 -7.14 1.10
C ILE A 132 -10.62 -6.06 0.86
N VAL A 133 -10.80 -5.23 -0.17
CA VAL A 133 -9.87 -4.16 -0.54
C VAL A 133 -10.52 -2.80 -0.26
N PRO A 134 -10.17 -2.17 0.87
CA PRO A 134 -10.72 -0.89 1.25
C PRO A 134 -9.94 0.28 0.67
N ILE A 135 -10.60 1.12 -0.12
CA ILE A 135 -10.00 2.28 -0.76
C ILE A 135 -10.83 3.51 -0.42
N PHE A 136 -10.51 4.15 0.70
CA PHE A 136 -11.28 5.28 1.20
C PHE A 136 -10.40 6.54 1.31
N SER A 137 -10.87 7.63 0.70
CA SER A 137 -10.34 8.98 0.94
C SER A 137 -10.99 9.58 2.19
N ARG A 138 -10.22 10.24 3.04
CA ARG A 138 -10.75 10.99 4.21
C ARG A 138 -10.48 12.47 4.01
N LYS A 139 -11.33 13.34 4.58
CA LYS A 139 -11.13 14.80 4.55
C LYS A 139 -9.70 15.24 4.92
N THR A 140 -9.01 14.46 5.76
CA THR A 140 -7.65 14.74 6.25
C THR A 140 -6.58 13.77 5.75
N LYS A 141 -6.91 12.77 4.92
CA LYS A 141 -5.93 11.80 4.41
C LYS A 141 -6.19 11.47 2.94
N PRO A 142 -5.16 11.55 2.09
CA PRO A 142 -5.27 11.16 0.69
C PRO A 142 -5.59 9.67 0.55
N LEU A 143 -5.96 9.27 -0.67
CA LEU A 143 -6.14 7.87 -1.02
C LEU A 143 -4.89 7.03 -0.71
N PRO A 144 -5.06 5.73 -0.43
CA PRO A 144 -3.94 4.79 -0.38
C PRO A 144 -3.10 4.86 -1.66
N SER A 145 -1.79 4.68 -1.55
CA SER A 145 -0.93 4.65 -2.74
C SER A 145 -1.29 3.46 -3.63
N VAL A 146 -1.11 3.62 -4.94
CA VAL A 146 -1.28 2.55 -5.94
C VAL A 146 -0.45 1.31 -5.56
N SER A 147 0.77 1.50 -5.06
CA SER A 147 1.63 0.41 -4.59
C SER A 147 1.05 -0.37 -3.40
N LEU A 148 0.37 0.31 -2.48
CA LEU A 148 -0.25 -0.35 -1.33
C LEU A 148 -1.46 -1.17 -1.77
N ILE A 149 -2.29 -0.61 -2.66
CA ILE A 149 -3.46 -1.31 -3.22
C ILE A 149 -3.01 -2.53 -4.02
N GLN A 150 -1.95 -2.38 -4.83
CA GLN A 150 -1.38 -3.49 -5.59
C GLN A 150 -0.87 -4.60 -4.65
N ALA A 151 -0.10 -4.26 -3.63
CA ALA A 151 0.37 -5.23 -2.64
C ALA A 151 -0.78 -5.93 -1.90
N TRP A 152 -1.91 -5.24 -1.69
CA TRP A 152 -3.11 -5.82 -1.12
C TRP A 152 -3.73 -6.87 -2.04
N ILE A 153 -3.93 -6.50 -3.31
CA ILE A 153 -4.48 -7.38 -4.34
C ILE A 153 -3.60 -8.62 -4.54
N GLU A 154 -2.28 -8.45 -4.62
CA GLU A 154 -1.34 -9.57 -4.78
C GLU A 154 -1.42 -10.58 -3.62
N ARG A 155 -1.66 -10.11 -2.39
CA ARG A 155 -1.80 -10.97 -1.20
C ARG A 155 -3.09 -11.76 -1.18
N SER A 156 -4.14 -11.32 -1.87
CA SER A 156 -5.40 -12.06 -2.01
C SER A 156 -5.29 -13.35 -2.84
N ARG A 157 -4.18 -13.56 -3.56
CA ARG A 157 -3.88 -14.77 -4.36
C ARG A 157 -5.06 -15.23 -5.25
N ARG A 158 -5.62 -14.33 -6.04
CA ARG A 158 -6.74 -14.59 -6.98
C ARG A 158 -8.06 -15.04 -6.32
N LEU A 159 -8.22 -14.85 -5.02
CA LEU A 159 -9.53 -15.00 -4.40
C LEU A 159 -10.51 -13.96 -4.95
N PRO A 160 -11.83 -14.25 -4.99
CA PRO A 160 -12.84 -13.29 -5.39
C PRO A 160 -12.77 -12.01 -4.52
N LEU A 161 -12.39 -10.87 -5.08
CA LEU A 161 -12.16 -9.60 -4.38
C LEU A 161 -13.45 -8.82 -4.14
N SER A 162 -13.60 -8.29 -2.94
CA SER A 162 -14.62 -7.29 -2.61
C SER A 162 -13.98 -5.92 -2.45
N ILE A 163 -14.17 -5.03 -3.42
CA ILE A 163 -13.53 -3.71 -3.47
C ILE A 163 -14.54 -2.64 -3.06
N ASN A 164 -14.19 -1.84 -2.05
CA ASN A 164 -14.98 -0.69 -1.61
C ASN A 164 -14.18 0.59 -1.88
N LEU A 165 -14.59 1.36 -2.87
CA LEU A 165 -13.93 2.60 -3.28
C LEU A 165 -14.80 3.81 -2.90
N THR A 166 -14.32 4.58 -1.93
CA THR A 166 -14.90 5.86 -1.54
C THR A 166 -13.99 7.01 -1.89
N ALA A 167 -14.45 7.87 -2.81
CA ALA A 167 -13.62 8.94 -3.38
C ALA A 167 -14.35 10.28 -3.56
N ALA A 168 -15.51 10.48 -2.91
CA ALA A 168 -16.38 11.64 -3.10
C ALA A 168 -15.69 13.02 -3.06
N THR A 169 -14.63 13.21 -2.27
CA THR A 169 -13.91 14.49 -2.15
C THR A 169 -12.55 14.53 -2.84
N THR A 170 -12.25 13.54 -3.69
CA THR A 170 -10.90 13.35 -4.26
C THR A 170 -10.85 13.80 -5.72
N PRO A 171 -9.81 14.54 -6.17
CA PRO A 171 -9.67 14.93 -7.56
C PRO A 171 -9.64 13.73 -8.51
N LYS A 172 -10.26 13.85 -9.69
CA LYS A 172 -10.37 12.76 -10.68
C LYS A 172 -9.01 12.17 -11.05
N ASP A 173 -8.01 13.02 -11.25
CA ASP A 173 -6.65 12.61 -11.63
C ASP A 173 -5.97 11.71 -10.58
N ALA A 174 -6.36 11.82 -9.31
CA ALA A 174 -5.85 10.97 -8.24
C ALA A 174 -6.53 9.59 -8.20
N VAL A 175 -7.74 9.48 -8.75
CA VAL A 175 -8.56 8.25 -8.72
C VAL A 175 -8.27 7.37 -9.94
N ILE A 176 -7.98 7.97 -11.10
CA ILE A 176 -7.74 7.24 -12.36
C ILE A 176 -6.68 6.13 -12.23
N PRO A 177 -5.48 6.36 -11.66
CA PRO A 177 -4.46 5.31 -11.54
C PRO A 177 -4.91 4.13 -10.67
N ILE A 178 -5.80 4.38 -9.70
CA ILE A 178 -6.39 3.35 -8.85
C ILE A 178 -7.41 2.54 -9.64
N LEU A 179 -8.28 3.20 -10.40
CA LEU A 179 -9.25 2.55 -11.28
C LEU A 179 -8.58 1.67 -12.32
N ASP A 180 -7.53 2.16 -12.97
CA ASP A 180 -6.73 1.40 -13.93
C ASP A 180 -6.08 0.18 -13.27
N LEU A 181 -5.59 0.32 -12.03
CA LEU A 181 -5.01 -0.80 -11.28
C LEU A 181 -6.07 -1.85 -10.96
N ILE A 182 -7.20 -1.47 -10.36
CA ILE A 182 -8.22 -2.45 -9.97
C ILE A 182 -8.82 -3.11 -11.21
N GLY A 183 -9.03 -2.37 -12.31
CA GLY A 183 -9.60 -2.87 -13.56
C GLY A 183 -8.76 -4.00 -14.19
N ARG A 184 -7.44 -3.99 -13.99
CA ARG A 184 -6.57 -5.11 -14.41
C ARG A 184 -6.88 -6.44 -13.71
N TYR A 185 -7.56 -6.41 -12.57
CA TYR A 185 -7.94 -7.57 -11.78
C TYR A 185 -9.45 -7.83 -11.79
N ALA A 186 -10.18 -7.25 -12.76
CA ALA A 186 -11.64 -7.33 -12.84
C ALA A 186 -12.17 -8.78 -12.93
N GLU A 187 -11.41 -9.70 -13.51
CA GLU A 187 -11.77 -11.14 -13.58
C GLU A 187 -11.90 -11.80 -12.20
N PHE A 188 -11.29 -11.20 -11.17
CA PHE A 188 -11.32 -11.72 -9.81
C PHE A 188 -12.32 -10.97 -8.93
N TRP A 189 -13.15 -10.06 -9.43
CA TRP A 189 -14.07 -9.32 -8.57
C TRP A 189 -15.32 -10.14 -8.19
N ASP A 190 -15.61 -10.18 -6.90
CA ASP A 190 -16.86 -10.69 -6.30
C ASP A 190 -17.88 -9.54 -6.17
N LYS A 191 -17.41 -8.41 -5.63
CA LYS A 191 -18.21 -7.21 -5.36
C LYS A 191 -17.38 -5.96 -5.63
N LEU A 192 -17.98 -4.96 -6.27
CA LEU A 192 -17.43 -3.61 -6.39
C LEU A 192 -18.47 -2.60 -5.91
N ALA A 193 -18.13 -1.85 -4.86
CA ALA A 193 -18.91 -0.70 -4.40
C ALA A 193 -18.13 0.59 -4.70
N PHE A 194 -18.79 1.56 -5.33
CA PHE A 194 -18.21 2.85 -5.69
C PHE A 194 -19.16 4.00 -5.33
N ASP A 195 -18.68 4.98 -4.56
CA ASP A 195 -19.45 6.17 -4.16
C ASP A 195 -18.98 7.48 -4.82
N GLY A 196 -18.55 7.44 -6.08
CA GLY A 196 -18.17 8.64 -6.85
C GLY A 196 -19.16 9.03 -7.95
N GLU A 197 -19.02 10.22 -8.51
CA GLU A 197 -19.73 10.62 -9.74
C GLU A 197 -19.51 9.57 -10.85
N THR A 198 -20.62 9.12 -11.42
CA THR A 198 -20.80 7.94 -12.29
C THR A 198 -19.96 7.93 -13.57
N ALA A 199 -19.31 9.04 -13.94
CA ALA A 199 -18.50 9.18 -15.16
C ALA A 199 -17.28 8.24 -15.24
N HIS A 200 -16.90 7.58 -14.12
CA HIS A 200 -15.73 6.71 -14.06
C HIS A 200 -16.03 5.21 -14.25
N CYS A 201 -17.31 4.80 -14.27
CA CYS A 201 -17.66 3.39 -14.51
C CYS A 201 -17.24 2.91 -15.92
N CYS A 202 -17.15 3.81 -16.91
CA CYS A 202 -16.73 3.43 -18.26
C CYS A 202 -15.26 2.95 -18.35
N LEU A 203 -14.38 3.38 -17.44
CA LEU A 203 -12.98 2.91 -17.38
C LEU A 203 -12.87 1.47 -16.86
N ILE A 204 -13.86 1.05 -16.06
CA ILE A 204 -13.92 -0.27 -15.43
C ILE A 204 -14.49 -1.32 -16.40
N CYS A 205 -15.39 -0.92 -17.29
CA CYS A 205 -16.10 -1.81 -18.22
C CYS A 205 -15.41 -1.99 -19.58
N GLN A 206 -14.21 -1.45 -19.82
CA GLN A 206 -13.51 -1.72 -21.09
C GLN A 206 -12.94 -3.14 -21.08
N PRO A 207 -13.31 -4.01 -22.05
CA PRO A 207 -12.69 -5.33 -22.15
C PRO A 207 -11.20 -5.18 -22.42
N ALA A 208 -10.39 -6.00 -21.76
CA ALA A 208 -8.96 -6.10 -21.99
C ALA A 208 -8.68 -6.22 -23.51
N PRO A 209 -7.75 -5.44 -24.09
CA PRO A 209 -7.45 -5.54 -25.50
C PRO A 209 -6.57 -6.77 -25.72
N THR A 210 -7.17 -7.95 -25.87
CA THR A 210 -6.58 -9.08 -26.60
C THR A 210 -7.56 -10.25 -26.71
N MET A 211 -8.24 -10.36 -27.83
CA MET A 211 -8.17 -11.60 -28.61
C MET A 211 -8.54 -11.34 -30.07
N ARG A 212 -7.60 -11.72 -30.95
CA ARG A 212 -7.74 -11.70 -32.41
C ARG A 212 -9.03 -12.43 -32.81
N GLN A 213 -9.97 -11.74 -33.43
CA GLN A 213 -10.93 -12.41 -34.31
C GLN A 213 -10.26 -12.53 -35.67
N SER A 214 -9.77 -13.74 -35.96
CA SER A 214 -9.48 -14.16 -37.32
C SER A 214 -10.77 -14.08 -38.13
N TYR A 215 -10.71 -13.31 -39.22
CA TYR A 215 -11.73 -13.29 -40.26
C TYR A 215 -12.04 -14.72 -40.73
N ALA A 216 -13.31 -15.09 -40.69
CA ALA A 216 -13.86 -16.13 -41.54
C ALA A 216 -15.10 -15.54 -42.22
N SER A 217 -14.90 -15.07 -43.44
CA SER A 217 -15.97 -14.77 -44.40
C SER A 217 -16.58 -16.08 -44.89
N SER A 218 -17.91 -16.20 -44.85
CA SER A 218 -18.80 -17.07 -45.67
C SER A 218 -20.17 -16.94 -45.01
N THR A 219 -21.28 -16.54 -45.64
CA THR A 219 -21.69 -16.38 -47.04
C THR A 219 -22.87 -15.42 -47.04
#